data_AF-A0A926RUE7-F1
#
_entry.id   AF-A0A926RUE7-F1
#
_cell.length_a   1.000
_cell.length_b   1.000
_cell.length_c   1.000
_cell.angle_alpha   90.00
_cell.angle_beta   90.00
_cell.angle_gamma   90.00
#
_symmetry.space_group_name_H-M   'P 1'
#
loop_
_entity.id
_entity.type
_entity.pdbx_description
1 polymer ?
#
loop_
_entity_poly.entity_id
_entity_poly.type
_entity_poly.pdbx_seq_one_letter_code
_entity_poly.pdbx_strand_id
1 'polypeptide(L)'
;MIFTWLDEKETPALSQTDRLIGVMFDLGITTKTQLSVIMGWNATRVRSTINNIRQKAKPKDRDEWIQAVGATGRGGEATYSLGALGLTHAYALLGEDKGSRVPVSGQIAHSLGINEILCRLIQQKGDRKGVQWFGTKQASQYVYHHMTKRKFDEKRLHTGYSVKVQPPKKGRISPDALCGVNGVGSFFIEFDTGTKHGTKLEDQFHRYFQLPSETNMKMPTTIWVTVDEKRAKRLQEVYWNARSDYPKDYKFHEMQIFVAGAETSYMLGDHKDGLKLDLVLNEYDLAIRKAKRLEKELEDKQWEIKKLKDDLRDSQSESNQWEGRHESEERERKKWFDQYSRQLRRVKDMEKWLKKVEERVEKKQNGNMLEKAQMKAVNPFWTEAKGELPHWMKKMLEEQNH
;
A
#
# COMPACT_ATOMS: atom_id res chain seq x y z
N MET A 1 14.24 16.98 -24.78
CA MET A 1 14.35 18.20 -23.94
C MET A 1 13.43 19.23 -24.55
N ILE A 2 12.67 19.97 -23.75
CA ILE A 2 11.63 20.86 -24.30
C ILE A 2 12.17 21.89 -25.30
N PHE A 3 13.37 22.41 -25.07
CA PHE A 3 13.95 23.44 -25.94
C PHE A 3 14.54 22.91 -27.25
N THR A 4 14.77 21.59 -27.37
CA THR A 4 15.18 20.97 -28.64
C THR A 4 14.10 21.15 -29.72
N TRP A 5 12.82 21.13 -29.33
CA TRP A 5 11.71 21.44 -30.23
C TRP A 5 11.75 22.87 -30.78
N LEU A 6 12.41 23.79 -30.07
CA LEU A 6 12.46 25.21 -30.40
C LEU A 6 13.76 25.62 -31.10
N ASP A 7 14.76 24.75 -31.13
CA ASP A 7 16.01 25.04 -31.80
C ASP A 7 15.87 24.73 -33.30
N GLU A 8 15.73 25.79 -34.10
CA GLU A 8 15.62 25.67 -35.56
C GLU A 8 16.90 25.15 -36.23
N LYS A 9 18.05 25.22 -35.56
CA LYS A 9 19.29 24.65 -36.07
C LYS A 9 19.35 23.14 -35.83
N GLU A 10 18.89 22.67 -34.67
CA GLU A 10 18.84 21.23 -34.37
C GLU A 10 17.70 20.54 -35.11
N THR A 11 16.57 21.23 -35.30
CA THR A 11 15.35 20.65 -35.87
C THR A 11 14.80 21.48 -37.05
N PRO A 12 15.58 21.73 -38.12
CA PRO A 12 15.19 22.64 -39.20
C PRO A 12 13.94 22.19 -39.97
N ALA A 13 13.66 20.89 -40.00
CA ALA A 13 12.51 20.32 -40.70
C ALA A 13 11.17 20.51 -39.96
N LEU A 14 11.18 20.90 -38.68
CA LEU A 14 9.94 21.03 -37.91
C LEU A 14 9.19 22.32 -38.24
N SER A 15 7.93 22.18 -38.64
CA SER A 15 7.02 23.30 -38.82
C SER A 15 6.66 23.94 -37.48
N GLN A 16 6.14 25.16 -37.50
CA GLN A 16 5.67 25.84 -36.29
C GLN A 16 4.55 25.03 -35.58
N THR A 17 3.74 24.28 -36.33
CA THR A 17 2.76 23.35 -35.75
C THR A 17 3.45 22.22 -34.97
N ASP A 18 4.47 21.61 -35.56
CA ASP A 18 5.20 20.51 -34.93
C ASP A 18 5.92 20.97 -33.66
N ARG A 19 6.51 22.17 -33.69
CA ARG A 19 7.16 22.77 -32.52
C ARG A 19 6.17 23.00 -31.37
N LEU A 20 4.98 23.53 -31.66
CA LEU A 20 3.95 23.72 -30.64
C LEU A 20 3.49 22.37 -30.06
N ILE A 21 3.25 21.37 -30.91
CA ILE A 21 2.85 20.03 -30.46
C ILE A 21 3.95 19.40 -29.60
N GLY A 22 5.22 19.46 -30.01
CA GLY A 22 6.35 18.94 -29.26
C GLY A 22 6.52 19.61 -27.89
N VAL A 23 6.38 20.93 -27.82
CA VAL A 23 6.40 21.67 -26.55
C VAL A 23 5.23 21.26 -25.64
N MET A 24 4.00 21.17 -26.17
CA MET A 24 2.84 20.72 -25.40
C MET A 24 2.97 19.27 -24.95
N PHE A 25 3.62 18.41 -25.74
CA PHE A 25 3.91 17.03 -25.37
C PHE A 25 4.80 16.94 -24.12
N ASP A 26 5.86 17.75 -24.06
CA ASP A 26 6.77 17.78 -22.90
C ASP A 26 6.15 18.47 -21.67
N LEU A 27 5.29 19.48 -21.85
CA LEU A 27 4.65 20.23 -20.76
C LEU A 27 3.38 19.58 -20.21
N GLY A 28 2.72 18.72 -20.99
CA GLY A 28 1.43 18.14 -20.65
C GLY A 28 0.29 19.16 -20.74
N ILE A 29 -0.09 19.76 -19.60
CA ILE A 29 -1.19 20.72 -19.50
C ILE A 29 -0.62 22.13 -19.31
N THR A 30 -1.06 23.08 -20.13
CA THR A 30 -0.49 24.43 -20.16
C THR A 30 -1.53 25.51 -20.48
N THR A 31 -1.21 26.78 -20.24
CA THR A 31 -2.01 27.91 -20.72
C THR A 31 -1.36 28.57 -21.94
N LYS A 32 -2.07 29.49 -22.63
CA LYS A 32 -1.45 30.24 -23.73
C LYS A 32 -0.36 31.17 -23.20
N THR A 33 -0.55 31.75 -22.04
CA THR A 33 0.46 32.59 -21.39
C THR A 33 1.76 31.82 -21.17
N GLN A 34 1.68 30.61 -20.61
CA GLN A 34 2.84 29.75 -20.42
C GLN A 34 3.51 29.36 -21.75
N LEU A 35 2.72 28.94 -22.75
CA LEU A 35 3.23 28.66 -24.09
C LEU A 35 3.92 29.87 -24.72
N SER A 36 3.38 31.07 -24.55
CA SER A 36 3.98 32.31 -25.04
C SER A 36 5.36 32.56 -24.44
N VAL A 37 5.51 32.40 -23.12
CA VAL A 37 6.79 32.56 -22.42
C VAL A 37 7.78 31.50 -22.89
N ILE A 38 7.40 30.22 -22.83
CA ILE A 38 8.31 29.09 -23.12
C ILE A 38 8.76 29.09 -24.58
N MET A 39 7.85 29.35 -25.52
CA MET A 39 8.16 29.39 -26.95
C MET A 39 8.84 30.70 -27.38
N GLY A 40 8.70 31.77 -26.59
CA GLY A 40 9.08 33.13 -26.98
C GLY A 40 8.19 33.69 -28.09
N TRP A 41 6.93 33.25 -28.14
CA TRP A 41 5.94 33.69 -29.15
C TRP A 41 4.95 34.66 -28.52
N ASN A 42 4.51 35.67 -29.29
CA ASN A 42 3.40 36.50 -28.85
C ASN A 42 2.09 35.69 -28.74
N ALA A 43 1.18 36.14 -27.88
CA ALA A 43 -0.07 35.44 -27.59
C ALA A 43 -0.94 35.23 -28.84
N THR A 44 -0.92 36.17 -29.79
CA THR A 44 -1.65 36.08 -31.06
C THR A 44 -1.17 34.89 -31.89
N ARG A 45 0.15 34.70 -32.00
CA ARG A 45 0.77 33.58 -32.73
C ARG A 45 0.47 32.25 -32.06
N VAL A 46 0.54 32.16 -30.73
CA VAL A 46 0.15 30.94 -30.01
C VAL A 46 -1.31 30.61 -30.29
N ARG A 47 -2.21 31.59 -30.14
CA ARG A 47 -3.65 31.43 -30.40
C ARG A 47 -3.94 31.01 -31.84
N SER A 48 -3.35 31.67 -32.83
CA SER A 48 -3.56 31.35 -34.24
C SER A 48 -3.04 29.94 -34.56
N THR A 49 -1.89 29.55 -34.03
CA THR A 49 -1.33 28.21 -34.25
C THR A 49 -2.21 27.13 -33.64
N ILE A 50 -2.68 27.29 -32.39
CA ILE A 50 -3.64 26.37 -31.75
C ILE A 50 -4.90 26.24 -32.59
N ASN A 51 -5.46 27.36 -33.05
CA ASN A 51 -6.66 27.37 -33.87
C ASN A 51 -6.44 26.67 -35.20
N ASN A 52 -5.32 26.92 -35.88
CA ASN A 52 -4.98 26.27 -37.14
C ASN A 52 -4.87 24.75 -36.98
N ILE A 53 -4.25 24.27 -35.89
CA ILE A 53 -4.16 22.83 -35.60
C ILE A 53 -5.56 22.25 -35.39
N ARG A 54 -6.39 22.88 -34.54
CA ARG A 54 -7.76 22.42 -34.28
C ARG A 54 -8.62 22.46 -35.54
N GLN A 55 -8.43 23.44 -36.43
CA GLN A 55 -9.20 23.58 -37.66
C GLN A 55 -8.85 22.55 -38.74
N LYS A 56 -7.71 21.85 -38.64
CA LYS A 56 -7.39 20.71 -39.52
C LYS A 56 -8.33 19.52 -39.29
N ALA A 57 -8.98 19.45 -38.13
CA ALA A 57 -9.91 18.40 -37.77
C ALA A 57 -11.36 18.82 -37.98
N LYS A 58 -12.26 17.84 -38.20
CA LYS A 58 -13.71 18.08 -38.18
C LYS A 58 -14.11 18.62 -36.80
N PRO A 59 -15.19 19.42 -36.67
CA PRO A 59 -15.58 20.03 -35.40
C PRO A 59 -15.63 19.08 -34.20
N LYS A 60 -16.13 17.85 -34.41
CA LYS A 60 -16.21 16.79 -33.39
C LYS A 60 -14.85 16.19 -32.98
N ASP A 61 -13.82 16.35 -33.81
CA ASP A 61 -12.49 15.74 -33.63
C ASP A 61 -11.44 16.79 -33.24
N ARG A 62 -11.83 18.04 -32.94
CA ARG A 62 -10.89 19.13 -32.60
C ARG A 62 -10.09 18.84 -31.33
N ASP A 63 -10.76 18.26 -30.33
CA ASP A 63 -10.15 17.91 -29.05
C ASP A 63 -9.29 16.64 -29.14
N GLU A 64 -9.35 15.88 -30.24
CA GLU A 64 -8.40 14.79 -30.52
C GLU A 64 -6.99 15.31 -30.83
N TRP A 65 -6.88 16.54 -31.35
CA TRP A 65 -5.59 17.17 -31.59
C TRP A 65 -5.11 17.97 -30.38
N ILE A 66 -5.88 18.98 -29.99
CA ILE A 66 -5.60 19.82 -28.84
C ILE A 66 -6.89 19.95 -28.06
N GLN A 67 -6.93 19.37 -26.86
CA GLN A 67 -8.00 19.56 -25.90
C GLN A 67 -7.92 20.98 -25.34
N ALA A 68 -9.06 21.65 -25.25
CA ALA A 68 -9.17 22.93 -24.57
C ALA A 68 -10.20 22.79 -23.45
N VAL A 69 -9.74 22.91 -22.21
CA VAL A 69 -10.60 22.93 -21.04
C VAL A 69 -10.83 24.39 -20.68
N GLY A 70 -12.10 24.77 -20.59
CA GLY A 70 -12.50 26.12 -20.21
C GLY A 70 -11.94 26.52 -18.86
N ALA A 71 -11.80 27.82 -18.66
CA ALA A 71 -11.36 28.41 -17.40
C ALA A 71 -12.19 27.89 -16.21
N THR A 72 -11.51 27.50 -15.14
CA THR A 72 -12.19 27.24 -13.86
C THR A 72 -12.51 28.59 -13.22
N GLY A 73 -13.75 29.08 -13.41
CA GLY A 73 -14.26 30.31 -12.81
C GLY A 73 -14.33 31.53 -13.74
N ARG A 74 -14.84 32.64 -13.23
CA ARG A 74 -14.98 33.89 -14.00
C ARG A 74 -13.60 34.50 -14.26
N GLY A 75 -13.21 34.58 -15.53
CA GLY A 75 -11.97 35.25 -15.97
C GLY A 75 -10.71 34.41 -15.93
N GLY A 76 -10.78 33.12 -15.60
CA GLY A 76 -9.61 32.24 -15.69
C GLY A 76 -9.14 32.06 -17.14
N GLU A 77 -7.90 31.61 -17.31
CA GLU A 77 -7.38 31.25 -18.63
C GLU A 77 -7.79 29.82 -18.99
N ALA A 78 -8.12 29.57 -20.26
CA ALA A 78 -8.32 28.21 -20.75
C ALA A 78 -7.00 27.43 -20.71
N THR A 79 -7.08 26.15 -20.34
CA THR A 79 -5.94 25.24 -20.34
C THR A 79 -5.98 24.34 -21.57
N TYR A 80 -4.81 23.98 -22.08
CA TYR A 80 -4.64 23.20 -23.30
C TYR A 80 -3.76 21.98 -23.00
N SER A 81 -4.12 20.85 -23.60
CA SER A 81 -3.34 19.61 -23.60
C SER A 81 -3.47 18.90 -24.94
N LEU A 82 -2.56 17.98 -25.26
CA LEU A 82 -2.70 17.17 -26.46
C LEU A 82 -3.80 16.12 -26.30
N GLY A 83 -4.64 15.98 -27.33
CA GLY A 83 -5.55 14.84 -27.47
C GLY A 83 -4.83 13.61 -28.05
N ALA A 84 -5.58 12.55 -28.35
CA ALA A 84 -4.98 11.28 -28.79
C ALA A 84 -4.24 11.37 -30.14
N LEU A 85 -4.76 12.16 -31.10
CA LEU A 85 -4.09 12.41 -32.38
C LEU A 85 -2.88 13.33 -32.20
N GLY A 86 -2.98 14.35 -31.34
CA GLY A 86 -1.84 15.21 -31.01
C GLY A 86 -0.68 14.43 -30.38
N LEU A 87 -0.99 13.54 -29.42
CA LEU A 87 -0.01 12.63 -28.80
C LEU A 87 0.58 11.67 -29.83
N THR A 88 -0.25 11.06 -30.69
CA THR A 88 0.19 10.18 -31.78
C THR A 88 1.19 10.90 -32.69
N HIS A 89 0.89 12.15 -33.06
CA HIS A 89 1.77 12.97 -33.90
C HIS A 89 3.10 13.25 -33.20
N ALA A 90 3.09 13.63 -31.92
CA ALA A 90 4.31 13.85 -31.16
C ALA A 90 5.18 12.59 -31.04
N TYR A 91 4.58 11.42 -30.81
CA TYR A 91 5.30 10.14 -30.78
C TYR A 91 5.91 9.80 -32.15
N ALA A 92 5.17 10.03 -33.24
CA ALA A 92 5.68 9.84 -34.59
C ALA A 92 6.90 10.74 -34.89
N LEU A 93 6.88 11.99 -34.44
CA LEU A 93 8.03 12.90 -34.55
C LEU A 93 9.26 12.43 -33.76
N LEU A 94 9.05 11.74 -32.64
CA LEU A 94 10.12 11.15 -31.83
C LEU A 94 10.60 9.79 -32.33
N GLY A 95 9.90 9.16 -33.28
CA GLY A 95 10.14 7.76 -33.66
C GLY A 95 9.88 6.77 -32.52
N GLU A 96 9.03 7.15 -31.56
CA GLU A 96 8.67 6.32 -30.41
C GLU A 96 7.31 5.64 -30.63
N ASP A 97 7.12 4.47 -30.05
CA ASP A 97 5.81 3.80 -30.03
C ASP A 97 4.78 4.61 -29.23
N LYS A 98 3.50 4.51 -29.62
CA LYS A 98 2.41 5.23 -28.96
C LYS A 98 2.35 4.93 -27.46
N GLY A 99 2.55 5.95 -26.64
CA GLY A 99 2.14 5.96 -25.24
C GLY A 99 0.67 6.31 -25.08
N SER A 100 0.03 5.81 -24.02
CA SER A 100 -1.43 5.79 -23.87
C SER A 100 -2.01 6.76 -22.84
N ARG A 101 -1.35 7.86 -22.50
CA ARG A 101 -1.85 8.71 -21.39
C ARG A 101 -2.18 10.13 -21.81
N VAL A 102 -3.47 10.36 -22.01
CA VAL A 102 -4.08 11.69 -21.89
C VAL A 102 -3.96 12.12 -20.41
N PRO A 103 -3.53 13.35 -20.12
CA PRO A 103 -3.46 13.86 -18.75
C PRO A 103 -4.81 13.76 -18.02
N VAL A 104 -4.81 13.30 -16.77
CA VAL A 104 -6.02 13.22 -15.93
C VAL A 104 -6.33 14.62 -15.38
N SER A 105 -7.62 15.00 -15.32
CA SER A 105 -8.05 16.32 -14.84
C SER A 105 -7.54 16.69 -13.43
N GLY A 106 -7.36 15.70 -12.55
CA GLY A 106 -6.78 15.89 -11.21
C GLY A 106 -5.31 16.35 -11.20
N GLN A 107 -4.63 16.36 -12.36
CA GLN A 107 -3.24 16.80 -12.51
C GLN A 107 -3.10 18.23 -13.05
N ILE A 108 -4.20 18.92 -13.39
CA ILE A 108 -4.15 20.27 -14.00
C ILE A 108 -3.34 21.23 -13.13
N ALA A 109 -3.70 21.40 -11.85
CA ALA A 109 -3.01 22.33 -10.96
C ALA A 109 -1.52 22.00 -10.78
N HIS A 110 -1.18 20.71 -10.76
CA HIS A 110 0.19 20.23 -10.63
C HIS A 110 1.03 20.56 -11.87
N SER A 111 0.54 20.19 -13.05
CA SER A 111 1.20 20.49 -14.32
C SER A 111 1.37 22.01 -14.54
N LEU A 112 0.31 22.78 -14.26
CA LEU A 112 0.39 24.24 -14.39
C LEU A 112 1.44 24.84 -13.45
N GLY A 113 1.51 24.39 -12.20
CA GLY A 113 2.49 24.91 -11.25
C GLY A 113 3.92 24.55 -11.59
N ILE A 114 4.19 23.33 -12.06
CA ILE A 114 5.51 22.94 -12.59
C ILE A 114 5.91 23.80 -13.77
N ASN A 115 4.99 24.02 -14.71
CA ASN A 115 5.25 24.85 -15.89
C ASN A 115 5.45 26.32 -15.53
N GLU A 116 4.82 26.79 -14.45
CA GLU A 116 5.00 28.15 -13.95
C GLU A 116 6.40 28.39 -13.37
N ILE A 117 7.00 27.38 -12.71
CA ILE A 117 8.40 27.44 -12.25
C ILE A 117 9.33 27.72 -13.44
N LEU A 118 9.14 26.98 -14.54
CA LEU A 118 9.90 27.19 -15.78
C LEU A 118 9.67 28.58 -16.37
N CYS A 119 8.43 29.05 -16.41
CA CYS A 119 8.09 30.37 -16.93
C CYS A 119 8.80 31.48 -16.14
N ARG A 120 8.70 31.46 -14.81
CA ARG A 120 9.37 32.42 -13.93
C ARG A 120 10.89 32.38 -14.11
N LEU A 121 11.48 31.19 -14.24
CA LEU A 121 12.92 31.04 -14.45
C LEU A 121 13.37 31.72 -15.76
N ILE A 122 12.65 31.47 -16.87
CA ILE A 122 12.94 32.09 -18.17
C ILE A 122 12.77 33.61 -18.08
N GLN A 123 11.69 34.08 -17.45
CA GLN A 123 11.39 35.51 -17.33
C GLN A 123 12.44 36.24 -16.48
N GLN A 124 12.82 35.71 -15.33
CA GLN A 124 13.81 36.32 -14.46
C GLN A 124 15.21 36.31 -15.10
N LYS A 125 15.55 35.25 -15.83
CA LYS A 125 16.81 35.18 -16.60
C LYS A 125 16.80 36.12 -17.82
N GLY A 126 15.63 36.41 -18.37
CA GLY A 126 15.43 37.21 -19.58
C GLY A 126 15.50 36.40 -20.88
N ASP A 127 16.05 35.19 -20.87
CA ASP A 127 16.01 34.26 -21.99
C ASP A 127 16.07 32.78 -21.55
N ARG A 128 15.95 31.87 -22.54
CA ARG A 128 16.04 30.41 -22.35
C ARG A 128 17.47 29.86 -22.48
N LYS A 129 18.46 30.67 -22.89
CA LYS A 129 19.79 30.16 -23.25
C LYS A 129 20.51 29.63 -22.02
N GLY A 130 21.03 28.41 -22.09
CA GLY A 130 21.69 27.77 -20.95
C GLY A 130 20.74 27.40 -19.82
N VAL A 131 19.42 27.31 -20.09
CA VAL A 131 18.47 26.56 -19.27
C VAL A 131 18.20 25.24 -19.97
N GLN A 132 18.35 24.14 -19.27
CA GLN A 132 17.95 22.81 -19.69
C GLN A 132 16.75 22.39 -18.85
N TRP A 133 15.71 21.87 -19.48
CA TRP A 133 14.51 21.42 -18.79
C TRP A 133 14.07 20.04 -19.28
N PHE A 134 13.92 19.15 -18.32
CA PHE A 134 13.51 17.77 -18.49
C PHE A 134 12.22 17.57 -17.69
N GLY A 135 11.13 17.20 -18.38
CA GLY A 135 9.88 16.86 -17.71
C GLY A 135 9.98 15.56 -16.91
N THR A 136 8.88 15.17 -16.27
CA THR A 136 8.83 14.03 -15.34
C THR A 136 9.35 12.73 -15.98
N LYS A 137 8.97 12.44 -17.24
CA LYS A 137 9.43 11.23 -17.95
C LYS A 137 10.95 11.22 -18.05
N GLN A 138 11.55 12.32 -18.51
CA GLN A 138 12.99 12.42 -18.72
C GLN A 138 13.76 12.48 -17.39
N ALA A 139 13.25 13.20 -16.38
CA ALA A 139 13.84 13.24 -15.04
C ALA A 139 13.85 11.85 -14.39
N SER A 140 12.77 11.08 -14.52
CA SER A 140 12.70 9.72 -14.02
C SER A 140 13.58 8.74 -14.79
N GLN A 141 13.73 8.91 -16.10
CA GLN A 141 14.69 8.14 -16.89
C GLN A 141 16.14 8.44 -16.48
N TYR A 142 16.44 9.71 -16.16
CA TYR A 142 17.74 10.13 -15.65
C TYR A 142 18.06 9.42 -14.32
N VAL A 143 17.14 9.44 -13.35
CA VAL A 143 17.29 8.69 -12.09
C VAL A 143 17.43 7.18 -12.35
N TYR A 144 16.56 6.61 -13.20
CA TYR A 144 16.61 5.19 -13.57
C TYR A 144 17.99 4.79 -14.06
N HIS A 145 18.56 5.57 -14.98
CA HIS A 145 19.85 5.29 -15.59
C HIS A 145 20.97 5.24 -14.54
N HIS A 146 21.03 6.24 -13.65
CA HIS A 146 22.07 6.35 -12.64
C HIS A 146 21.96 5.35 -11.48
N MET A 147 20.76 4.81 -11.23
CA MET A 147 20.55 3.75 -10.25
C MET A 147 20.78 2.34 -10.83
N THR A 148 20.80 2.18 -12.15
CA THR A 148 20.88 0.87 -12.80
C THR A 148 22.27 0.28 -12.61
N LYS A 149 22.38 -0.78 -11.81
CA LYS A 149 23.65 -1.47 -11.58
C LYS A 149 23.91 -2.48 -12.69
N ARG A 150 25.09 -2.39 -13.31
CA ARG A 150 25.57 -3.35 -14.31
C ARG A 150 26.64 -4.22 -13.65
N LYS A 151 26.41 -5.53 -13.57
CA LYS A 151 27.39 -6.49 -13.08
C LYS A 151 27.86 -7.36 -14.24
N PHE A 152 29.17 -7.53 -14.37
CA PHE A 152 29.70 -8.53 -15.31
C PHE A 152 29.35 -9.92 -14.80
N ASP A 153 28.83 -10.76 -15.69
CA ASP A 153 28.55 -12.16 -15.37
C ASP A 153 29.80 -12.99 -15.66
N GLU A 154 30.62 -13.17 -14.63
CA GLU A 154 31.88 -13.92 -14.70
C GLU A 154 31.67 -15.38 -15.13
N LYS A 155 30.47 -15.95 -14.91
CA LYS A 155 30.16 -17.34 -15.28
C LYS A 155 30.02 -17.58 -16.77
N ARG A 156 30.00 -16.52 -17.60
CA ARG A 156 29.88 -16.59 -19.07
C ARG A 156 31.12 -16.11 -19.81
N LEU A 157 32.26 -15.97 -19.12
CA LEU A 157 33.51 -15.49 -19.72
C LEU A 157 33.98 -16.32 -20.93
N HIS A 158 33.57 -17.57 -21.06
CA HIS A 158 34.00 -18.48 -22.13
C HIS A 158 33.17 -18.37 -23.43
N THR A 159 32.03 -17.66 -23.42
CA THR A 159 31.12 -17.56 -24.58
C THR A 159 30.80 -16.12 -25.02
N GLY A 160 31.48 -15.14 -24.43
CA GLY A 160 31.31 -13.71 -24.71
C GLY A 160 30.88 -12.93 -23.47
N TYR A 161 31.31 -11.67 -23.38
CA TYR A 161 30.97 -10.79 -22.25
C TYR A 161 29.45 -10.61 -22.16
N SER A 162 28.83 -11.10 -21.08
CA SER A 162 27.42 -10.81 -20.78
C SER A 162 27.32 -9.94 -19.54
N VAL A 163 26.59 -8.83 -19.66
CA VAL A 163 26.36 -7.87 -18.57
C VAL A 163 24.99 -8.14 -17.98
N LYS A 164 24.94 -8.52 -16.70
CA LYS A 164 23.68 -8.62 -15.96
C LYS A 164 23.25 -7.23 -15.50
N VAL A 165 22.19 -6.72 -16.12
CA VAL A 165 21.56 -5.45 -15.74
C VAL A 165 20.61 -5.72 -14.57
N GLN A 166 20.88 -5.10 -13.42
CA GLN A 166 19.97 -5.12 -12.28
C GLN A 166 19.16 -3.82 -12.27
N PRO A 167 17.85 -3.87 -12.59
CA PRO A 167 17.01 -2.70 -12.49
C PRO A 167 16.93 -2.26 -11.02
N PRO A 168 16.80 -0.96 -10.76
CA PRO A 168 16.66 -0.48 -9.38
C PRO A 168 15.37 -0.99 -8.71
N LYS A 169 15.31 -0.98 -7.38
CA LYS A 169 14.16 -1.47 -6.61
C LYS A 169 12.87 -0.71 -6.96
N LYS A 170 11.71 -1.32 -6.69
CA LYS A 170 10.39 -0.66 -6.83
C LYS A 170 10.28 0.50 -5.84
N GLY A 171 9.49 1.52 -6.17
CA GLY A 171 9.26 2.68 -5.29
C GLY A 171 10.37 3.74 -5.36
N ARG A 172 10.83 4.08 -6.56
CA ARG A 172 11.89 5.08 -6.75
C ARG A 172 11.34 6.49 -6.65
N ILE A 173 12.22 7.45 -6.42
CA ILE A 173 11.85 8.84 -6.67
C ILE A 173 11.54 9.04 -8.15
N SER A 174 10.63 9.95 -8.43
CA SER A 174 10.26 10.38 -9.77
C SER A 174 10.08 11.89 -9.69
N PRO A 175 11.18 12.68 -9.75
CA PRO A 175 11.10 14.13 -9.70
C PRO A 175 10.11 14.63 -10.74
N ASP A 176 9.35 15.67 -10.41
CA ASP A 176 8.39 16.25 -11.35
C ASP A 176 9.12 16.87 -12.55
N ALA A 177 10.31 17.43 -12.32
CA ALA A 177 11.22 17.87 -13.37
C ALA A 177 12.69 17.81 -12.93
N LEU A 178 13.58 17.90 -13.92
CA LEU A 178 15.01 18.15 -13.73
C LEU A 178 15.38 19.40 -14.54
N CYS A 179 16.01 20.37 -13.89
CA CYS A 179 16.45 21.60 -14.51
C CYS A 179 17.97 21.74 -14.41
N GLY A 180 18.64 22.09 -15.51
CA GLY A 180 20.04 22.49 -15.52
C GLY A 180 20.16 23.98 -15.84
N VAL A 181 20.99 24.70 -15.09
CA VAL A 181 21.31 26.11 -15.36
C VAL A 181 22.82 26.23 -15.53
N ASN A 182 23.25 26.65 -16.72
CA ASN A 182 24.67 26.77 -17.05
C ASN A 182 25.39 27.70 -16.06
N GLY A 183 26.51 27.22 -15.52
CA GLY A 183 27.32 27.96 -14.54
C GLY A 183 26.83 27.88 -13.10
N VAL A 184 25.63 27.35 -12.84
CA VAL A 184 25.07 27.21 -11.48
C VAL A 184 25.02 25.75 -11.06
N GLY A 185 24.33 24.90 -11.83
CA GLY A 185 24.18 23.49 -11.49
C GLY A 185 22.88 22.89 -11.99
N SER A 186 22.54 21.72 -11.45
CA SER A 186 21.32 20.99 -11.77
C SER A 186 20.44 20.83 -10.54
N PHE A 187 19.14 20.85 -10.75
CA PHE A 187 18.11 20.81 -9.71
C PHE A 187 17.04 19.79 -10.04
N PHE A 188 16.73 18.91 -9.09
CA PHE A 188 15.46 18.19 -9.12
C PHE A 188 14.36 19.11 -8.62
N ILE A 189 13.20 19.07 -9.26
CA ILE A 189 12.07 19.94 -8.93
C ILE A 189 10.90 19.06 -8.52
N GLU A 190 10.29 19.44 -7.40
CA GLU A 190 9.04 18.87 -6.87
C GLU A 190 8.07 20.03 -6.64
N PHE A 191 6.86 19.95 -7.17
CA PHE A 191 5.82 20.93 -6.91
C PHE A 191 4.74 20.34 -6.02
N ASP A 192 4.47 20.99 -4.90
CA ASP A 192 3.51 20.49 -3.93
C ASP A 192 2.26 21.38 -3.92
N THR A 193 1.23 20.86 -4.59
CA THR A 193 -0.12 21.44 -4.63
C THR A 193 -0.87 21.33 -3.31
N GLY A 194 -0.31 20.62 -2.33
CA GLY A 194 -0.98 20.37 -1.07
C GLY A 194 -1.84 19.12 -1.04
N THR A 195 -1.92 18.35 -2.14
CA THR A 195 -2.79 17.16 -2.27
C THR A 195 -2.22 15.90 -1.60
N LYS A 196 -0.90 15.83 -1.39
CA LYS A 196 -0.24 14.75 -0.65
C LYS A 196 -0.17 15.11 0.84
N HIS A 197 -0.41 14.15 1.74
CA HIS A 197 -0.39 14.38 3.18
C HIS A 197 0.23 13.20 3.95
N GLY A 198 0.69 13.48 5.16
CA GLY A 198 1.10 12.47 6.15
C GLY A 198 2.22 11.57 5.65
N THR A 199 2.05 10.26 5.88
CA THR A 199 3.06 9.22 5.59
C THR A 199 3.51 9.22 4.13
N LYS A 200 2.65 9.57 3.17
CA LYS A 200 3.05 9.61 1.74
C LYS A 200 4.14 10.64 1.45
N LEU A 201 4.13 11.77 2.15
CA LEU A 201 5.18 12.79 2.04
C LEU A 201 6.43 12.37 2.82
N GLU A 202 6.27 11.83 4.02
CA GLU A 202 7.39 11.28 4.81
C GLU A 202 8.15 10.22 4.01
N ASP A 203 7.44 9.25 3.44
CA ASP A 203 8.00 8.22 2.55
C ASP A 203 8.72 8.82 1.35
N GLN A 204 8.24 9.95 0.80
CA GLN A 204 8.92 10.63 -0.32
C GLN A 204 10.24 11.24 0.13
N PHE A 205 10.30 11.86 1.32
CA PHE A 205 11.55 12.35 1.90
C PHE A 205 12.53 11.22 2.20
N HIS A 206 12.08 10.12 2.82
CA HIS A 206 12.93 8.95 3.06
C HIS A 206 13.59 8.43 1.78
N ARG A 207 12.83 8.36 0.67
CA ARG A 207 13.38 7.98 -0.63
C ARG A 207 14.46 8.95 -1.12
N TYR A 208 14.28 10.26 -0.95
CA TYR A 208 15.31 11.25 -1.27
C TYR A 208 16.54 11.12 -0.38
N PHE A 209 16.37 10.87 0.93
CA PHE A 209 17.49 10.69 1.87
C PHE A 209 18.33 9.45 1.57
N GLN A 210 17.69 8.37 1.13
CA GLN A 210 18.37 7.12 0.79
C GLN A 210 19.11 7.20 -0.56
N LEU A 211 18.68 8.09 -1.45
CA LEU A 211 19.14 8.12 -2.83
C LEU A 211 20.66 8.31 -3.02
N PRO A 212 21.37 9.16 -2.24
CA PRO A 212 22.83 9.24 -2.31
C PRO A 212 23.53 7.92 -2.04
N SER A 213 22.96 7.05 -1.19
CA SER A 213 23.53 5.72 -0.89
C SER A 213 23.23 4.67 -1.97
N GLU A 214 22.21 4.91 -2.79
CA GLU A 214 21.75 3.97 -3.81
C GLU A 214 22.33 4.23 -5.20
N THR A 215 22.89 5.43 -5.42
CA THR A 215 23.35 5.89 -6.72
C THR A 215 24.84 6.19 -6.72
N ASN A 216 25.46 6.14 -7.91
CA ASN A 216 26.85 6.56 -8.11
C ASN A 216 26.95 7.99 -8.67
N MET A 217 25.85 8.77 -8.64
CA MET A 217 25.81 10.09 -9.26
C MET A 217 26.02 11.20 -8.22
N LYS A 218 26.63 12.31 -8.66
CA LYS A 218 26.51 13.56 -7.92
C LYS A 218 25.07 14.04 -8.02
N MET A 219 24.37 14.01 -6.89
CA MET A 219 22.95 14.31 -6.82
C MET A 219 22.66 15.80 -7.08
N PRO A 220 21.78 16.14 -8.04
CA PRO A 220 21.20 17.48 -8.18
C PRO A 220 20.48 17.89 -6.90
N THR A 221 20.69 19.11 -6.40
CA THR A 221 19.95 19.64 -5.26
C THR A 221 18.45 19.55 -5.53
N THR A 222 17.65 19.10 -4.56
CA THR A 222 16.20 19.02 -4.74
C THR A 222 15.53 20.29 -4.27
N ILE A 223 14.79 20.94 -5.15
CA ILE A 223 13.99 22.13 -4.89
C ILE A 223 12.52 21.70 -4.82
N TRP A 224 11.93 21.93 -3.65
CA TRP A 224 10.49 21.80 -3.44
C TRP A 224 9.85 23.17 -3.54
N VAL A 225 8.81 23.29 -4.35
CA VAL A 225 8.05 24.54 -4.52
C VAL A 225 6.63 24.31 -4.08
N THR A 226 6.11 25.15 -3.18
CA THR A 226 4.74 25.06 -2.66
C THR A 226 3.91 26.26 -3.09
N VAL A 227 2.58 26.10 -3.05
CA VAL A 227 1.62 27.14 -3.44
C VAL A 227 1.61 28.36 -2.50
N ASP A 228 1.91 28.16 -1.21
CA ASP A 228 1.90 29.22 -0.19
C ASP A 228 2.86 28.91 0.97
N GLU A 229 3.04 29.90 1.86
CA GLU A 229 3.89 29.79 3.05
C GLU A 229 3.41 28.76 4.08
N LYS A 230 2.08 28.62 4.24
CA LYS A 230 1.51 27.67 5.19
C LYS A 230 1.89 26.25 4.79
N ARG A 231 1.84 25.97 3.49
CA ARG A 231 2.24 24.69 2.92
C ARG A 231 3.74 24.49 2.96
N ALA A 232 4.55 25.51 2.68
CA ALA A 232 6.00 25.46 2.86
C ALA A 232 6.38 25.06 4.29
N LYS A 233 5.80 25.73 5.30
CA LYS A 233 6.00 25.39 6.72
C LYS A 233 5.62 23.94 6.98
N ARG A 234 4.43 23.50 6.53
CA ARG A 234 4.01 22.11 6.72
C ARG A 234 4.97 21.10 6.08
N LEU A 235 5.45 21.39 4.88
CA LEU A 235 6.39 20.52 4.18
C LEU A 235 7.74 20.43 4.92
N GLN A 236 8.21 21.54 5.48
CA GLN A 236 9.40 21.56 6.35
C GLN A 236 9.23 20.72 7.60
N GLU A 237 8.07 20.79 8.27
CA GLU A 237 7.79 19.95 9.44
C GLU A 237 7.92 18.46 9.10
N VAL A 238 7.34 18.07 7.97
CA VAL A 238 7.38 16.68 7.49
C VAL A 238 8.81 16.26 7.14
N TYR A 239 9.57 17.14 6.47
CA TYR A 239 10.99 16.93 6.19
C TYR A 239 11.80 16.68 7.48
N TRP A 240 11.65 17.53 8.48
CA TRP A 240 12.38 17.42 9.75
C TRP A 240 11.99 16.18 10.54
N ASN A 241 10.70 15.84 10.56
CA ASN A 241 10.23 14.60 11.19
C ASN A 241 10.87 13.37 10.54
N ALA A 242 10.81 13.26 9.21
CA ALA A 242 11.43 12.16 8.46
C ALA A 242 12.95 12.12 8.64
N ARG A 243 13.60 13.28 8.76
CA ARG A 243 15.04 13.39 9.02
C ARG A 243 15.42 12.86 10.41
N SER A 244 14.52 13.00 11.40
CA SER A 244 14.76 12.59 12.80
C SER A 244 14.88 11.08 13.01
N ASP A 245 14.57 10.28 11.98
CA ASP A 245 14.69 8.82 11.98
C ASP A 245 16.12 8.34 11.64
N TYR A 246 17.00 9.25 11.25
CA TYR A 246 18.38 8.96 10.86
C TYR A 246 19.37 9.48 11.92
N PRO A 247 20.56 8.86 12.05
CA PRO A 247 21.63 9.35 12.91
C PRO A 247 22.05 10.79 12.60
N LYS A 248 22.56 11.51 13.62
CA LYS A 248 22.98 12.92 13.47
C LYS A 248 24.10 13.12 12.44
N ASP A 249 24.95 12.12 12.26
CA ASP A 249 26.07 12.09 11.31
C ASP A 249 25.68 11.62 9.90
N TYR A 250 24.39 11.29 9.67
CA TYR A 250 23.90 10.89 8.37
C TYR A 250 24.06 12.04 7.36
N LYS A 251 24.69 11.74 6.20
CA LYS A 251 24.86 12.71 5.11
C LYS A 251 23.60 12.75 4.27
N PHE A 252 22.75 13.75 4.53
CA PHE A 252 21.51 13.93 3.78
C PHE A 252 21.76 14.53 2.39
N HIS A 253 20.89 14.13 1.45
CA HIS A 253 20.73 14.84 0.19
C HIS A 253 20.33 16.30 0.43
N GLU A 254 20.90 17.22 -0.34
CA GLU A 254 20.58 18.63 -0.20
C GLU A 254 19.19 18.92 -0.76
N MET A 255 18.34 19.50 0.08
CA MET A 255 16.95 19.82 -0.27
C MET A 255 16.61 21.23 0.23
N GLN A 256 15.92 22.00 -0.61
CA GLN A 256 15.49 23.36 -0.31
C GLN A 256 13.98 23.47 -0.57
N ILE A 257 13.25 24.19 0.29
CA ILE A 257 11.79 24.37 0.19
C ILE A 257 11.48 25.84 0.00
N PHE A 258 10.74 26.16 -1.07
CA PHE A 258 10.39 27.51 -1.47
C PHE A 258 8.87 27.67 -1.60
N VAL A 259 8.40 28.89 -1.38
CA VAL A 259 7.11 29.34 -1.89
C VAL A 259 7.28 29.73 -3.36
N ALA A 260 6.30 29.42 -4.19
CA ALA A 260 6.30 29.75 -5.61
C ALA A 260 6.69 31.23 -5.86
N GLY A 261 7.72 31.43 -6.68
CA GLY A 261 8.32 32.72 -6.99
C GLY A 261 9.67 32.96 -6.33
N ALA A 262 9.97 32.31 -5.21
CA ALA A 262 11.25 32.48 -4.50
C ALA A 262 12.34 31.52 -5.00
N GLU A 263 11.98 30.44 -5.69
CA GLU A 263 12.92 29.42 -6.14
C GLU A 263 13.88 29.89 -7.24
N THR A 264 13.45 30.87 -8.05
CA THR A 264 14.13 31.21 -9.30
C THR A 264 15.43 31.99 -9.08
N SER A 265 15.46 32.92 -8.11
CA SER A 265 16.72 33.60 -7.70
C SER A 265 17.78 32.58 -7.29
N TYR A 266 17.38 31.59 -6.48
CA TYR A 266 18.28 30.51 -6.03
C TYR A 266 18.79 29.66 -7.19
N MET A 267 17.91 29.27 -8.12
CA MET A 267 18.29 28.50 -9.31
C MET A 267 19.23 29.26 -10.26
N LEU A 268 19.23 30.59 -10.19
CA LEU A 268 20.12 31.47 -10.95
C LEU A 268 21.43 31.80 -10.20
N GLY A 269 21.65 31.22 -9.02
CA GLY A 269 22.85 31.42 -8.21
C GLY A 269 22.82 32.68 -7.33
N ASP A 270 21.69 33.41 -7.29
CA ASP A 270 21.49 34.46 -6.31
C ASP A 270 20.98 33.85 -5.00
N HIS A 271 21.93 33.47 -4.15
CA HIS A 271 21.64 32.83 -2.87
C HIS A 271 21.10 33.80 -1.80
N LYS A 272 20.81 35.06 -2.14
CA LYS A 272 20.29 36.06 -1.19
C LYS A 272 18.81 35.85 -0.84
N ASP A 273 18.02 35.37 -1.81
CA ASP A 273 16.56 35.20 -1.67
C ASP A 273 16.13 33.76 -1.42
N GLY A 274 17.12 32.86 -1.27
CA GLY A 274 16.87 31.62 -0.59
C GLY A 274 16.25 31.98 0.74
N LEU A 275 14.95 31.76 0.90
CA LEU A 275 14.39 31.40 2.18
C LEU A 275 15.15 30.12 2.59
N LYS A 276 16.38 30.28 3.07
CA LYS A 276 16.73 29.77 4.37
C LYS A 276 15.66 30.33 5.28
N LEU A 277 14.50 29.68 5.25
CA LEU A 277 13.78 29.40 6.45
C LEU A 277 14.76 28.60 7.31
N ASP A 278 15.76 29.30 7.84
CA ASP A 278 16.28 29.15 9.18
C ASP A 278 15.13 29.52 10.13
N LEU A 279 13.92 28.99 9.91
CA LEU A 279 13.27 28.28 10.97
C LEU A 279 14.23 27.14 11.29
N VAL A 280 15.22 27.49 12.10
CA VAL A 280 15.37 26.89 13.42
C VAL A 280 13.95 26.75 13.96
N LEU A 281 13.20 25.76 13.47
CA LEU A 281 12.32 24.99 14.31
C LEU A 281 13.29 24.58 15.40
N ASN A 282 13.26 25.35 16.47
CA ASN A 282 14.13 25.17 17.62
C ASN A 282 14.13 23.67 17.85
N GLU A 283 15.29 23.02 18.00
CA GLU A 283 15.32 21.56 18.22
C GLU A 283 14.32 21.17 19.32
N TYR A 284 14.04 22.11 20.22
CA TYR A 284 12.93 22.15 21.16
C TYR A 284 11.51 21.98 20.57
N ASP A 285 11.09 22.76 19.57
CA ASP A 285 9.77 22.63 18.93
C ASP A 285 9.63 21.29 18.21
N LEU A 286 10.70 20.82 17.56
CA LEU A 286 10.72 19.50 16.94
C LEU A 286 10.63 18.39 18.01
N ALA A 287 11.37 18.54 19.11
CA ALA A 287 11.33 17.62 20.25
C ALA A 287 9.96 17.60 20.92
N ILE A 288 9.30 18.76 21.12
CA ILE A 288 7.94 18.84 21.67
C ILE A 288 6.96 18.08 20.77
N ARG A 289 7.06 18.26 19.46
CA ARG A 289 6.16 17.59 18.51
C ARG A 289 6.41 16.09 18.46
N LYS A 290 7.67 15.67 18.50
CA LYS A 290 8.05 14.25 18.60
C LYS A 290 7.54 13.64 19.91
N ALA A 291 7.66 14.36 21.02
CA ALA A 291 7.11 13.94 22.32
C ALA A 291 5.58 13.77 22.25
N LYS A 292 4.84 14.75 21.72
CA LYS A 292 3.39 14.66 21.54
C LYS A 292 2.94 13.50 20.65
N ARG A 293 3.71 13.19 19.59
CA ARG A 293 3.45 12.02 18.73
C ARG A 293 3.65 10.71 19.50
N LEU A 294 4.76 10.60 20.23
CA LEU A 294 5.06 9.43 21.04
C LEU A 294 4.07 9.25 22.20
N GLU A 295 3.61 10.34 22.82
CA GLU A 295 2.52 10.32 23.82
C GLU A 295 1.25 9.71 23.23
N LYS A 296 0.83 10.17 22.04
CA LYS A 296 -0.35 9.62 21.36
C LYS A 296 -0.16 8.15 20.97
N GLU A 297 1.00 7.78 20.43
CA GLU A 297 1.30 6.37 20.10
C GLU A 297 1.29 5.49 21.36
N LEU A 298 1.75 6.01 22.50
CA LEU A 298 1.69 5.35 23.79
C LEU A 298 0.24 5.18 24.27
N GLU A 299 -0.61 6.22 24.16
CA GLU A 299 -2.05 6.14 24.48
C GLU A 299 -2.76 5.07 23.63
N ASP A 300 -2.53 5.06 22.32
CA ASP A 300 -3.10 4.07 21.40
C ASP A 300 -2.66 2.64 21.79
N LYS A 301 -1.38 2.45 22.14
CA LYS A 301 -0.85 1.15 22.60
C LYS A 301 -1.40 0.74 23.96
N GLN A 302 -1.59 1.67 24.89
CA GLN A 302 -2.22 1.39 26.18
C GLN A 302 -3.69 0.97 25.99
N TRP A 303 -4.41 1.59 25.07
CA TRP A 303 -5.76 1.18 24.71
C TRP A 303 -5.80 -0.23 24.11
N GLU A 304 -4.88 -0.55 23.20
CA GLU A 304 -4.74 -1.89 22.60
C GLU A 304 -4.44 -2.96 23.67
N ILE A 305 -3.52 -2.67 24.60
CA ILE A 305 -3.21 -3.56 25.74
C ILE A 305 -4.44 -3.76 26.63
N LYS A 306 -5.21 -2.71 26.90
CA LYS A 306 -6.44 -2.80 27.71
C LYS A 306 -7.44 -3.75 27.04
N LYS A 307 -7.68 -3.57 25.75
CA LYS A 307 -8.57 -4.43 24.97
C LYS A 307 -8.13 -5.90 25.03
N LEU A 308 -6.85 -6.18 24.82
CA LEU A 308 -6.32 -7.54 24.89
C LEU A 308 -6.46 -8.17 26.30
N LYS A 309 -6.38 -7.37 27.37
CA LYS A 309 -6.63 -7.85 28.74
C LYS A 309 -8.08 -8.20 28.97
N ASP A 310 -9.00 -7.40 28.43
CA ASP A 310 -10.44 -7.68 28.51
C ASP A 310 -10.76 -8.97 27.73
N ASP A 311 -10.25 -9.12 26.50
CA ASP A 311 -10.41 -10.34 25.68
C ASP A 311 -9.83 -11.59 26.38
N LEU A 312 -8.68 -11.46 27.06
CA LEU A 312 -8.07 -12.54 27.83
C LEU A 312 -8.94 -12.94 29.03
N ARG A 313 -9.53 -11.96 29.73
CA ARG A 313 -10.40 -12.22 30.87
C ARG A 313 -11.66 -12.96 30.43
N ASP A 314 -12.25 -12.57 29.30
CA ASP A 314 -13.41 -13.25 28.73
C ASP A 314 -13.05 -14.69 28.33
N SER A 315 -11.90 -14.88 27.69
CA SER A 315 -11.39 -16.23 27.35
C SER A 315 -11.13 -17.10 28.59
N GLN A 316 -10.61 -16.53 29.68
CA GLN A 316 -10.44 -17.25 30.95
C GLN A 316 -11.78 -17.63 31.59
N SER A 317 -12.77 -16.73 31.52
CA SER A 317 -14.13 -17.03 31.99
C SER A 317 -14.74 -18.18 31.18
N GLU A 318 -14.60 -18.17 29.85
CA GLU A 318 -15.03 -19.28 29.01
C GLU A 318 -14.30 -20.58 29.35
N SER A 319 -12.97 -20.54 29.52
CA SER A 319 -12.17 -21.71 29.93
C SER A 319 -12.66 -22.31 31.25
N ASN A 320 -12.90 -21.47 32.27
CA ASN A 320 -13.43 -21.92 33.56
C ASN A 320 -14.83 -22.53 33.42
N GLN A 321 -15.68 -22.00 32.53
CA GLN A 321 -16.98 -22.60 32.23
C GLN A 321 -16.82 -23.97 31.56
N TRP A 322 -15.85 -24.14 30.66
CA TRP A 322 -15.55 -25.43 30.04
C TRP A 322 -15.01 -26.45 31.03
N GLU A 323 -14.10 -26.06 31.93
CA GLU A 323 -13.62 -26.92 33.02
C GLU A 323 -14.78 -27.36 33.92
N GLY A 324 -15.67 -26.43 34.30
CA GLY A 324 -16.86 -26.76 35.08
C GLY A 324 -17.79 -27.75 34.36
N ARG A 325 -17.93 -27.65 33.04
CA ARG A 325 -18.69 -28.64 32.24
C ARG A 325 -17.99 -30.00 32.22
N HIS A 326 -16.67 -30.03 32.01
CA HIS A 326 -15.90 -31.27 31.99
C HIS A 326 -15.94 -31.99 33.35
N GLU A 327 -15.82 -31.27 34.46
CA GLU A 327 -15.99 -31.86 35.80
C GLU A 327 -17.39 -32.44 36.00
N SER A 328 -18.43 -31.79 35.47
CA SER A 328 -19.81 -32.30 35.52
C SER A 328 -19.96 -33.58 34.71
N GLU A 329 -19.44 -33.60 33.48
CA GLU A 329 -19.43 -34.79 32.61
C GLU A 329 -18.67 -35.96 33.25
N GLU A 330 -17.53 -35.69 33.89
CA GLU A 330 -16.74 -36.71 34.58
C GLU A 330 -17.49 -37.29 35.81
N ARG A 331 -18.22 -36.46 36.55
CA ARG A 331 -19.11 -36.91 37.64
C ARG A 331 -20.24 -37.79 37.11
N GLU A 332 -20.85 -37.45 35.99
CA GLU A 332 -21.89 -38.28 35.36
C GLU A 332 -21.34 -39.62 34.87
N ARG A 333 -20.17 -39.61 34.22
CA ARG A 333 -19.48 -40.82 33.77
C ARG A 333 -19.18 -41.76 34.94
N LYS A 334 -18.74 -41.22 36.08
CA LYS A 334 -18.51 -42.00 37.31
C LYS A 334 -19.80 -42.63 37.86
N LYS A 335 -20.91 -41.88 37.90
CA LYS A 335 -22.23 -42.41 38.30
C LYS A 335 -22.67 -43.57 37.40
N TRP A 336 -22.49 -43.42 36.08
CA TRP A 336 -22.80 -44.46 35.11
C TRP A 336 -21.95 -45.72 35.33
N PHE A 337 -20.64 -45.55 35.56
CA PHE A 337 -19.73 -46.67 35.84
C PHE A 337 -20.07 -47.41 37.13
N ASP A 338 -20.46 -46.68 38.19
CA ASP A 338 -20.94 -47.27 39.45
C ASP A 338 -22.23 -48.05 39.24
N GLN A 339 -23.17 -47.53 38.43
CA GLN A 339 -24.40 -48.23 38.08
C GLN A 339 -24.12 -49.49 37.26
N TYR A 340 -23.27 -49.39 36.25
CA TYR A 340 -22.81 -50.53 35.44
C TYR A 340 -22.17 -51.61 36.32
N SER A 341 -21.28 -51.22 37.24
CA SER A 341 -20.62 -52.13 38.18
C SER A 341 -21.58 -52.80 39.17
N ARG A 342 -22.70 -52.15 39.52
CA ARG A 342 -23.78 -52.77 40.32
C ARG A 342 -24.54 -53.80 39.48
N GLN A 343 -24.86 -53.48 38.22
CA GLN A 343 -25.55 -54.42 37.33
C GLN A 343 -24.70 -55.66 37.04
N LEU A 344 -23.40 -55.47 36.78
CA LEU A 344 -22.48 -56.58 36.54
C LEU A 344 -22.36 -57.52 37.76
N ARG A 345 -22.39 -56.97 38.99
CA ARG A 345 -22.43 -57.77 40.22
C ARG A 345 -23.72 -58.58 40.32
N ARG A 346 -24.88 -57.98 40.02
CA ARG A 346 -26.17 -58.68 40.00
C ARG A 346 -26.18 -59.84 39.01
N VAL A 347 -25.63 -59.64 37.81
CA VAL A 347 -25.50 -60.70 36.80
C VAL A 347 -24.64 -61.85 37.33
N LYS A 348 -23.47 -61.56 37.91
CA LYS A 348 -22.61 -62.60 38.51
C LYS A 348 -23.28 -63.35 39.66
N ASP A 349 -24.08 -62.66 40.48
CA ASP A 349 -24.83 -63.29 41.56
C ASP A 349 -25.97 -64.18 41.01
N MET A 350 -26.61 -63.77 39.91
CA MET A 350 -27.58 -64.59 39.18
C MET A 350 -26.93 -65.83 38.57
N GLU A 351 -25.76 -65.71 37.94
CA GLU A 351 -25.00 -66.84 37.40
C GLU A 351 -24.64 -67.84 38.51
N LYS A 352 -24.16 -67.35 39.66
CA LYS A 352 -23.88 -68.20 40.84
C LYS A 352 -25.15 -68.89 41.36
N TRP A 353 -26.27 -68.17 41.39
CA TRP A 353 -27.54 -68.73 41.82
C TRP A 353 -28.03 -69.81 40.85
N LEU A 354 -27.98 -69.55 39.53
CA LEU A 354 -28.30 -70.53 38.49
C LEU A 354 -27.45 -71.79 38.62
N LYS A 355 -26.14 -71.65 38.79
CA LYS A 355 -25.24 -72.78 39.01
C LYS A 355 -25.64 -73.61 40.24
N LYS A 356 -26.03 -72.96 41.35
CA LYS A 356 -26.54 -73.68 42.54
C LYS A 356 -27.87 -74.37 42.27
N VAL A 357 -28.74 -73.79 41.45
CA VAL A 357 -30.00 -74.41 41.04
C VAL A 357 -29.71 -75.63 40.17
N GLU A 358 -28.82 -75.52 39.18
CA GLU A 358 -28.35 -76.62 38.34
C GLU A 358 -27.80 -77.76 39.18
N GLU A 359 -26.88 -77.48 40.12
CA GLU A 359 -26.34 -78.47 41.06
C GLU A 359 -27.43 -79.14 41.91
N ARG A 360 -28.47 -78.40 42.32
CA ARG A 360 -29.62 -78.96 43.05
C ARG A 360 -30.51 -79.82 42.17
N VAL A 361 -30.71 -79.43 40.91
CA VAL A 361 -31.49 -80.20 39.93
C VAL A 361 -30.76 -81.49 39.59
N GLU A 362 -29.45 -81.45 39.33
CA GLU A 362 -28.62 -82.65 39.13
C GLU A 362 -28.66 -83.57 40.36
N LYS A 363 -28.54 -83.02 41.58
CA LYS A 363 -28.70 -83.82 42.81
C LYS A 363 -30.09 -84.44 42.93
N LYS A 364 -31.16 -83.73 42.55
CA LYS A 364 -32.53 -84.26 42.53
C LYS A 364 -32.75 -85.26 41.40
N GLN A 365 -32.10 -85.13 40.23
CA GLN A 365 -32.14 -86.11 39.15
C GLN A 365 -31.37 -87.38 39.51
N ASN A 366 -30.21 -87.25 40.16
CA ASN A 366 -29.44 -88.39 40.68
C ASN A 366 -30.13 -89.05 41.88
N GLY A 367 -30.85 -88.28 42.72
CA GLY A 367 -31.74 -88.81 43.75
C GLY A 367 -32.99 -89.47 43.17
N ASN A 368 -33.59 -88.91 42.12
CA ASN A 368 -34.71 -89.52 41.38
C ASN A 368 -34.27 -90.69 40.50
N MET A 369 -33.00 -90.88 40.15
CA MET A 369 -32.54 -92.11 39.51
C MET A 369 -32.50 -93.30 40.49
N LEU A 370 -32.53 -93.04 41.79
CA LEU A 370 -32.74 -94.08 42.81
C LEU A 370 -34.22 -94.35 43.13
N GLU A 371 -35.16 -93.47 42.75
CA GLU A 371 -36.61 -93.65 42.97
C GLU A 371 -37.45 -93.77 41.67
N LYS A 372 -36.89 -93.53 40.48
CA LYS A 372 -37.52 -93.76 39.16
C LYS A 372 -37.00 -95.02 38.48
N ALA A 373 -36.88 -96.10 39.25
CA ALA A 373 -37.15 -97.45 38.76
C ALA A 373 -38.66 -97.76 38.73
N GLN A 374 -39.53 -96.87 39.21
CA GLN A 374 -40.98 -96.99 39.05
C GLN A 374 -41.65 -95.65 38.73
N MET A 375 -42.63 -95.74 37.83
CA MET A 375 -43.63 -94.74 37.44
C MET A 375 -43.32 -93.74 36.31
N LYS A 376 -43.98 -94.08 35.19
CA LYS A 376 -44.42 -93.27 34.06
C LYS A 376 -45.10 -91.96 34.48
N ALA A 377 -44.93 -90.99 33.58
CA ALA A 377 -45.86 -89.95 33.17
C ALA A 377 -46.01 -88.67 34.02
N VAL A 378 -46.17 -87.60 33.22
CA VAL A 378 -46.67 -86.24 33.50
C VAL A 378 -45.64 -85.19 33.90
N ASN A 379 -45.39 -84.33 32.92
CA ASN A 379 -44.84 -82.98 33.02
C ASN A 379 -45.92 -82.04 33.63
N PRO A 380 -45.58 -81.32 34.72
CA PRO A 380 -45.88 -79.88 34.73
C PRO A 380 -44.79 -79.10 35.47
N PHE A 381 -43.59 -78.98 34.89
CA PHE A 381 -42.59 -78.04 35.39
C PHE A 381 -42.95 -76.66 34.86
N TRP A 382 -43.74 -75.86 35.58
CA TRP A 382 -43.70 -74.37 35.52
C TRP A 382 -44.63 -73.66 36.55
N THR A 383 -45.29 -74.37 37.48
CA THR A 383 -46.25 -73.73 38.41
C THR A 383 -45.84 -73.67 39.90
N GLU A 384 -44.72 -74.26 40.32
CA GLU A 384 -44.36 -74.32 41.76
C GLU A 384 -43.08 -73.55 42.17
N ALA A 385 -42.53 -72.69 41.31
CA ALA A 385 -41.35 -71.86 41.63
C ALA A 385 -41.70 -70.42 42.05
N LYS A 386 -42.97 -70.10 42.34
CA LYS A 386 -43.36 -68.75 42.82
C LYS A 386 -43.16 -68.55 44.33
N GLY A 387 -42.95 -69.62 45.11
CA GLY A 387 -42.76 -69.56 46.56
C GLY A 387 -41.38 -69.04 47.00
N GLU A 388 -40.31 -69.30 46.23
CA GLU A 388 -38.92 -69.11 46.68
C GLU A 388 -38.12 -68.10 45.85
N LEU A 389 -38.76 -67.13 45.21
CA LEU A 389 -38.01 -66.02 44.61
C LEU A 389 -37.41 -65.13 45.70
N PRO A 390 -36.10 -64.83 45.66
CA PRO A 390 -35.48 -63.84 46.54
C PRO A 390 -36.22 -62.49 46.44
N HIS A 391 -36.33 -61.78 47.56
CA HIS A 391 -37.12 -60.55 47.67
C HIS A 391 -36.81 -59.50 46.58
N TRP A 392 -35.55 -59.41 46.13
CA TRP A 392 -35.14 -58.48 45.07
C TRP A 392 -35.69 -58.84 43.68
N MET A 393 -35.92 -60.12 43.40
CA MET A 393 -36.44 -60.61 42.13
C MET A 393 -37.96 -60.43 42.04
N LYS A 394 -38.65 -60.53 43.18
CA LYS A 394 -40.07 -60.15 43.31
C LYS A 394 -40.26 -58.65 43.03
N LYS A 395 -39.40 -57.82 43.62
CA LYS A 395 -39.42 -56.36 43.42
C LYS A 395 -39.14 -55.95 41.96
N MET A 396 -38.27 -56.66 41.26
CA MET A 396 -37.98 -56.41 39.84
C MET A 396 -39.15 -56.79 38.91
N LEU A 397 -39.93 -57.82 39.26
CA LEU A 397 -41.15 -58.22 38.53
C LEU A 397 -42.33 -57.28 38.81
N GLU A 398 -42.39 -56.66 39.99
CA GLU A 398 -43.34 -55.59 40.31
C GLU A 398 -43.01 -54.30 39.55
N GLU A 399 -41.72 -53.95 39.42
CA GLU A 399 -41.25 -52.77 38.67
C GLU A 399 -41.38 -52.89 37.13
N GLN A 400 -41.60 -54.10 36.57
CA GLN A 400 -41.83 -54.31 35.13
C GLN A 400 -43.32 -54.38 34.74
N ASN A 401 -44.24 -54.49 35.71
CA ASN A 401 -45.70 -54.51 35.47
C ASN A 401 -46.36 -53.13 35.65
N HIS A 402 -45.55 -52.08 35.86
CA HIS A 402 -45.91 -50.66 35.82
C HIS A 402 -45.06 -49.97 34.76
#